data_AF-A0A6P0NEZ9-F1
#
_entry.id   AF-A0A6P0NEZ9-F1
#
_cell.length_a   1.000
_cell.length_b   1.000
_cell.length_c   1.000
_cell.angle_alpha   90.00
_cell.angle_beta   90.00
_cell.angle_gamma   90.00
#
_symmetry.space_group_name_H-M   'P 1'
#
loop_
_entity.id
_entity.type
_entity.pdbx_description
1 polymer ?
#
loop_
_entity_poly.entity_id
_entity_poly.type
_entity_poly.pdbx_seq_one_letter_code
_entity_poly.pdbx_strand_id
1 'polypeptide(L)' 'KPMRMVIQGVGDRIESFFDRPWQADEKRQTRLVLIGQGLDQLRIQEVFGLIA' A
#
# COMPACT_ATOMS: atom_id res chain seq x y z
N LYS A 1 7.06 12.85 12.94
CA LYS A 1 8.19 12.56 12.01
C LYS A 1 7.60 11.98 10.73
N PRO A 2 8.12 12.27 9.53
CA PRO A 2 7.67 11.58 8.31
C PRO A 2 8.10 10.11 8.40
N MET A 3 7.13 9.22 8.60
CA MET A 3 7.35 7.78 8.78
C MET A 3 6.71 6.99 7.64
N ARG A 4 7.26 5.79 7.39
CA ARG A 4 6.69 4.81 6.49
C ARG A 4 5.51 4.15 7.19
N MET A 5 4.34 4.22 6.58
CA MET A 5 3.18 3.46 7.01
C MET A 5 3.18 2.11 6.30
N VAL A 6 3.05 1.05 7.07
CA VAL A 6 2.87 -0.31 6.58
C VAL A 6 1.40 -0.69 6.77
N ILE A 7 0.82 -1.33 5.78
CA ILE A 7 -0.51 -1.93 5.83
C ILE A 7 -0.34 -3.41 5.52
N GLN A 8 -0.97 -4.27 6.32
CA GLN A 8 -0.98 -5.71 6.10
C GLN A 8 -2.31 -6.31 6.55
N GLY A 9 -2.64 -7.48 6.00
CA GLY A 9 -3.88 -8.16 6.33
C GLY A 9 -4.11 -9.43 5.55
N VAL A 10 -4.98 -10.30 6.08
CA VAL A 10 -5.46 -11.53 5.44
C VAL A 10 -6.96 -11.63 5.69
N GLY A 11 -7.73 -11.88 4.63
CA GLY A 11 -9.19 -11.91 4.71
C GLY A 11 -9.76 -10.53 5.03
N ASP A 12 -10.61 -10.46 6.06
CA ASP A 12 -11.28 -9.24 6.52
C ASP A 12 -10.48 -8.45 7.56
N ARG A 13 -9.35 -8.98 8.02
CA ARG A 13 -8.51 -8.35 9.05
C ARG A 13 -7.40 -7.57 8.40
N ILE A 14 -7.50 -6.24 8.50
CA ILE A 14 -6.50 -5.29 8.00
C ILE A 14 -6.02 -4.43 9.15
N GLU A 15 -4.72 -4.23 9.24
CA GLU A 15 -4.09 -3.35 10.21
C GLU A 15 -3.06 -2.43 9.55
N SER A 16 -2.75 -1.33 10.23
CA SER A 16 -1.71 -0.40 9.81
C SER A 16 -0.86 0.05 11.00
N PHE A 17 0.43 0.26 10.75
CA PHE A 17 1.35 0.79 11.74
C PHE A 17 2.47 1.60 11.07
N PHE A 18 3.12 2.47 11.84
CA PHE A 18 4.31 3.19 11.40
C PHE A 18 5.55 2.39 11.75
N ASP A 19 6.30 1.98 10.73
CA ASP A 19 7.48 1.14 10.88
C ASP A 19 8.71 1.97 11.27
N ARG A 20 9.20 2.81 10.36
CA ARG A 20 10.37 3.68 10.61
C ARG A 20 10.27 5.03 9.91
N PRO A 21 11.06 6.05 10.32
CA PRO A 21 11.24 7.26 9.53
C PRO A 21 11.73 6.97 8.11
N TRP A 22 11.32 7.82 7.17
CA TRP A 22 11.92 7.85 5.84
C TRP A 22 13.39 8.28 5.94
N GLN A 23 14.27 7.63 5.19
CA GLN A 23 15.64 8.13 5.02
C GLN A 23 15.69 9.30 4.04
N ALA A 24 16.73 10.12 4.12
CA ALA A 24 16.85 11.33 3.30
C ALA A 24 16.96 11.04 1.79
N ASP A 25 17.63 9.94 1.44
CA ASP A 25 17.87 9.44 0.09
C ASP A 25 16.81 8.45 -0.39
N GLU A 26 15.81 8.14 0.44
CA GLU A 26 14.79 7.17 0.13
C GLU A 26 13.67 7.79 -0.72
N LYS A 27 13.45 7.24 -1.93
CA LYS A 27 12.31 7.63 -2.77
C LYS A 27 11.00 7.32 -2.04
N ARG A 28 10.25 8.37 -1.72
CA ARG A 28 8.89 8.25 -1.17
C ARG A 28 7.95 7.69 -2.23
N GLN A 29 7.56 6.44 -2.06
CA GLN A 29 6.65 5.74 -2.95
C GLN A 29 5.84 4.70 -2.19
N THR A 30 4.64 4.44 -2.70
CA THR A 30 3.76 3.38 -2.20
C THR A 30 3.98 2.12 -3.05
N ARG A 31 4.07 0.96 -2.40
CA ARG A 31 4.08 -0.34 -3.08
C ARG A 31 3.07 -1.24 -2.39
N LEU A 32 2.13 -1.77 -3.17
CA LEU A 32 1.07 -2.65 -2.69
C LEU A 32 1.14 -3.96 -3.46
N VAL A 33 0.94 -5.06 -2.75
CA VAL A 33 0.78 -6.40 -3.34
C VAL A 33 -0.57 -6.92 -2.85
N LEU A 34 -1.47 -7.21 -3.78
CA LEU A 34 -2.77 -7.78 -3.49
C LEU A 34 -2.80 -9.21 -4.03
N ILE A 35 -3.20 -10.16 -3.19
CA ILE A 35 -3.27 -11.58 -3.52
C ILE A 35 -4.69 -12.06 -3.23
N GLY A 36 -5.35 -12.62 -4.25
CA GLY A 36 -6.72 -13.07 -4.13
C GLY A 36 -7.26 -13.60 -5.45
N GLN A 37 -8.44 -14.19 -5.41
CA GLN A 37 -9.16 -14.68 -6.58
C GLN A 37 -10.23 -13.66 -7.00
N GLY A 38 -10.40 -13.45 -8.32
CA GLY A 38 -11.42 -12.53 -8.85
C GLY A 38 -11.11 -11.06 -8.62
N LEU A 39 -9.83 -10.69 -8.47
CA LEU A 39 -9.41 -9.30 -8.35
C LEU A 39 -9.58 -8.56 -9.68
N ASP A 40 -10.32 -7.46 -9.68
CA ASP A 40 -10.42 -6.55 -10.82
C ASP A 40 -9.26 -5.56 -10.77
N GLN A 41 -8.23 -5.82 -11.58
CA GLN A 41 -7.02 -5.02 -11.60
C GLN A 41 -7.28 -3.57 -12.01
N LEU A 42 -8.12 -3.33 -13.02
CA LEU A 42 -8.40 -1.97 -13.50
C LEU A 42 -9.09 -1.17 -12.41
N ARG A 43 -10.13 -1.76 -11.80
CA ARG A 43 -10.86 -1.11 -10.72
C ARG A 43 -9.97 -0.81 -9.52
N ILE A 44 -9.09 -1.74 -9.16
CA ILE A 44 -8.12 -1.55 -8.07
C ILE A 44 -7.17 -0.39 -8.39
N GLN A 45 -6.63 -0.35 -9.61
CA GLN A 45 -5.70 0.69 -10.01
C GLN A 45 -6.38 2.07 -10.11
N GLU A 46 -7.63 2.16 -10.58
CA GLU A 46 -8.44 3.39 -10.55
C GLU A 46 -8.61 3.92 -9.12
N VAL A 47 -9.01 3.04 -8.19
CA VAL A 47 -9.24 3.42 -6.78
C VAL A 47 -7.96 3.95 -6.13
N PHE A 48 -6.79 3.40 -6.47
CA PHE A 48 -5.50 3.88 -6.01
C PHE A 48 -4.92 5.04 -6.84
N GLY A 49 -5.60 5.49 -7.89
CA GLY A 49 -5.11 6.56 -8.79
C GLY A 49 -3.83 6.16 -9.54
N LEU A 50 -3.65 4.87 -9.80
CA LEU A 50 -2.48 4.31 -10.51
C LEU A 50 -2.66 4.34 -12.04
N ILE A 51 -3.86 4.65 -12.53
CA ILE A 51 -4.16 4.91 -13.94
C ILE A 51 -4.84 6.29 -14.03
N ALA A 52 -4.44 7.08 -15.03
CA ALA A 52 -4.98 8.40 -15.34
C ALA A 52 -6.12 8.31 -16.35
#